data_AF-A0A7R9TXR0-F1
#
_entry.id   AF-A0A7R9TXR0-F1
#
_cell.length_a   1.000
_cell.length_b   1.000
_cell.length_c   1.000
_cell.angle_alpha   90.00
_cell.angle_beta   90.00
_cell.angle_gamma   90.00
#
_symmetry.space_group_name_H-M   'P 1'
#
loop_
_entity.id
_entity.type
_entity.pdbx_description
1 polymer ?
#
loop_
_entity_poly.entity_id
_entity_poly.type
_entity_poly.pdbx_seq_one_letter_code
_entity_poly.pdbx_strand_id
1 'polypeptide(L)'
;DATAVDAVAAGAAARACVAAGVNRFVLISGAGVTEPASQAYRFLNLFGRRMDSKVSGEEGVRAAYASAPDNVCYTVIRPSGLVDGARKGVGALTVRQADGAAGW
;
A
#
# COMPACT_ATOMS: atom_id res chain seq x y z
N ASP A 1 -11.67 11.02 -5.61
CA ASP A 1 -12.17 10.16 -4.52
C ASP A 1 -11.13 9.08 -4.24
N ALA A 2 -10.91 8.74 -2.96
CA ALA A 2 -9.93 7.75 -2.53
C ALA A 2 -10.29 6.34 -3.03
N THR A 3 -11.57 5.98 -3.08
CA THR A 3 -11.97 4.66 -3.58
C THR A 3 -11.62 4.47 -5.07
N ALA A 4 -11.86 5.48 -5.90
CA ALA A 4 -11.51 5.42 -7.32
C ALA A 4 -9.99 5.22 -7.55
N VAL A 5 -9.13 5.87 -6.75
CA VAL A 5 -7.68 5.83 -6.93
C VAL A 5 -7.04 4.69 -6.13
N ASP A 6 -7.20 4.69 -4.82
CA ASP A 6 -6.51 3.76 -3.92
C ASP A 6 -7.05 2.33 -4.03
N ALA A 7 -8.34 2.13 -4.34
CA ALA A 7 -8.92 0.79 -4.47
C ALA A 7 -9.03 0.33 -5.93
N VAL A 8 -9.80 1.06 -6.76
CA VAL A 8 -10.14 0.62 -8.11
C VAL A 8 -8.93 0.68 -9.05
N ALA A 9 -8.22 1.81 -9.09
CA ALA A 9 -7.09 1.99 -10.00
C ALA A 9 -5.92 1.07 -9.65
N ALA A 10 -5.64 0.85 -8.35
CA ALA A 10 -4.58 -0.06 -7.91
C ALA A 10 -4.79 -1.48 -8.43
N GLY A 11 -5.99 -2.04 -8.26
CA GLY A 11 -6.32 -3.37 -8.78
C GLY A 11 -6.33 -3.43 -10.31
N ALA A 12 -6.80 -2.39 -10.99
CA ALA A 12 -6.80 -2.33 -12.45
C ALA A 12 -5.39 -2.27 -13.03
N ALA A 13 -4.50 -1.47 -12.44
CA ALA A 13 -3.10 -1.37 -12.82
C ALA A 13 -2.37 -2.71 -12.62
N ALA A 14 -2.60 -3.38 -11.48
CA ALA A 14 -2.04 -4.69 -11.22
C ALA A 14 -2.46 -5.73 -12.27
N ARG A 15 -3.76 -5.79 -12.63
CA ARG A 15 -4.26 -6.68 -13.69
C ARG A 15 -3.63 -6.36 -15.05
N ALA A 16 -3.48 -5.08 -15.39
CA ALA A 16 -2.83 -4.67 -16.63
C ALA A 16 -1.35 -5.11 -16.66
N CYS A 17 -0.62 -4.97 -15.55
CA CYS A 17 0.76 -5.44 -15.43
C CYS A 17 0.87 -6.96 -15.60
N VAL A 18 -0.03 -7.74 -14.99
CA VAL A 18 -0.07 -9.20 -15.17
C VAL A 18 -0.32 -9.56 -16.63
N ALA A 19 -1.32 -8.94 -17.27
CA ALA A 19 -1.65 -9.18 -18.67
C ALA A 19 -0.50 -8.82 -19.64
N ALA A 20 0.26 -7.77 -19.31
CA ALA A 20 1.41 -7.33 -20.09
C ALA A 20 2.72 -8.09 -19.77
N GLY A 21 2.70 -9.03 -18.82
CA GLY A 21 3.92 -9.76 -18.40
C GLY A 21 4.96 -8.88 -17.73
N VAL A 22 4.55 -7.81 -17.04
CA VAL A 22 5.47 -6.93 -16.30
C VAL A 22 6.03 -7.70 -15.11
N ASN A 23 7.34 -7.94 -15.11
CA ASN A 23 7.99 -8.77 -14.09
C ASN A 23 7.81 -8.25 -12.65
N ARG A 24 7.68 -6.94 -12.44
CA ARG A 24 7.58 -6.34 -11.10
C ARG A 24 6.61 -5.17 -11.05
N PHE A 25 5.57 -5.30 -10.22
CA PHE A 25 4.67 -4.21 -9.86
C PHE A 25 4.91 -3.77 -8.42
N VAL A 26 4.99 -2.46 -8.17
CA VAL A 26 5.18 -1.92 -6.82
C VAL A 26 3.99 -1.02 -6.48
N LEU A 27 3.25 -1.38 -5.43
CA LEU A 27 2.18 -0.55 -4.87
C LEU A 27 2.70 0.20 -3.65
N ILE A 28 2.54 1.53 -3.67
CA ILE A 28 2.76 2.37 -2.50
C ILE A 28 1.44 2.55 -1.76
N SER A 29 1.35 1.94 -0.57
CA SER A 29 0.20 2.01 0.34
C SER A 29 0.50 3.00 1.49
N GLY A 30 0.11 2.69 2.72
CA GLY A 30 0.44 3.47 3.92
C GLY A 30 0.62 2.57 5.14
N ALA A 31 1.41 3.01 6.12
CA ALA A 31 1.57 2.29 7.38
C ALA A 31 0.30 2.32 8.22
N GLY A 32 0.07 1.25 8.99
CA GLY A 32 -1.08 1.10 9.88
C GLY A 32 -2.37 0.70 9.18
N VAL A 33 -2.35 0.43 7.87
CA VAL A 33 -3.52 -0.09 7.12
C VAL A 33 -3.96 -1.48 7.61
N THR A 34 -3.08 -2.25 8.27
CA THR A 34 -3.45 -3.51 8.94
C THR A 34 -3.69 -3.37 10.45
N GLU A 35 -3.77 -2.14 10.99
CA GLU A 35 -4.11 -1.86 12.39
C GLU A 35 -5.46 -1.12 12.54
N PRO A 36 -6.61 -1.75 12.21
CA PRO A 36 -7.91 -1.09 12.21
C PRO A 36 -8.37 -0.59 13.58
N ALA A 37 -7.84 -1.16 14.66
CA ALA A 37 -8.11 -0.74 16.03
C ALA A 37 -7.30 0.50 16.48
N SER A 38 -6.27 0.90 15.72
CA SER A 38 -5.42 2.03 16.10
C SER A 38 -6.16 3.36 16.01
N GLN A 39 -5.84 4.30 16.92
CA GLN A 39 -6.43 5.63 16.89
C GLN A 39 -6.09 6.37 15.58
N ALA A 40 -4.89 6.14 15.04
CA ALA A 40 -4.45 6.71 13.76
C ALA A 40 -5.30 6.21 12.58
N TYR A 41 -5.59 4.90 12.49
CA TYR A 41 -6.46 4.34 11.46
C TYR A 41 -7.86 4.97 11.50
N ARG A 42 -8.46 5.02 12.70
CA ARG A 42 -9.79 5.60 12.91
C ARG A 42 -9.82 7.09 12.57
N PHE A 43 -8.80 7.85 12.95
CA PHE A 43 -8.67 9.26 12.62
C PHE A 43 -8.57 9.48 11.10
N LEU A 44 -7.67 8.77 10.42
CA LEU A 44 -7.47 8.90 8.97
C LEU A 44 -8.69 8.46 8.15
N ASN A 45 -9.45 7.47 8.64
CA ASN A 45 -10.70 7.06 8.00
C ASN A 45 -11.85 8.05 8.20
N LEU A 46 -11.83 8.87 9.25
CA LEU A 46 -12.78 9.97 9.43
C LEU A 46 -12.69 10.97 8.25
N PHE A 47 -11.51 11.08 7.62
CA PHE A 47 -11.27 11.89 6.43
C PHE A 47 -11.42 11.11 5.12
N GLY A 48 -12.58 10.46 4.94
CA GLY A 48 -12.99 9.89 3.65
C GLY A 48 -12.52 8.46 3.39
N ARG A 49 -12.45 7.60 4.42
CA ARG A 49 -12.21 6.15 4.29
C ARG A 49 -10.93 5.78 3.51
N ARG A 50 -9.88 6.58 3.68
CA ARG A 50 -8.62 6.43 2.93
C ARG A 50 -7.90 5.12 3.26
N MET A 51 -7.92 4.69 4.51
CA MET A 51 -7.24 3.45 4.92
C MET A 51 -7.99 2.23 4.42
N ASP A 52 -9.34 2.25 4.49
CA ASP A 52 -10.17 1.18 3.90
C ASP A 52 -9.91 1.05 2.40
N SER A 53 -9.83 2.18 1.69
CA SER A 53 -9.58 2.17 0.24
C SER A 53 -8.19 1.62 -0.08
N LYS A 54 -7.17 1.92 0.73
CA LYS A 54 -5.82 1.34 0.57
C LYS A 54 -5.79 -0.16 0.84
N VAL A 55 -6.46 -0.64 1.90
CA VAL A 55 -6.59 -2.09 2.16
C VAL A 55 -7.27 -2.78 0.98
N SER A 56 -8.38 -2.24 0.50
CA SER A 56 -9.10 -2.79 -0.65
C SER A 56 -8.24 -2.80 -1.93
N GLY A 57 -7.43 -1.77 -2.15
CA GLY A 57 -6.44 -1.74 -3.22
C GLY A 57 -5.40 -2.85 -3.11
N GLU A 58 -4.82 -3.04 -1.92
CA GLU A 58 -3.87 -4.13 -1.68
C GLU A 58 -4.50 -5.51 -1.91
N GLU A 59 -5.75 -5.72 -1.48
CA GLU A 59 -6.50 -6.96 -1.76
C GLU A 59 -6.72 -7.15 -3.26
N GLY A 60 -7.06 -6.08 -3.99
CA GLY A 60 -7.18 -6.12 -5.44
C GLY A 60 -5.88 -6.51 -6.14
N VAL A 61 -4.73 -6.05 -5.65
CA VAL A 61 -3.41 -6.47 -6.14
C VAL A 61 -3.14 -7.94 -5.81
N ARG A 62 -3.38 -8.37 -4.56
CA ARG A 62 -3.22 -9.78 -4.16
C ARG A 62 -4.06 -10.71 -5.03
N ALA A 63 -5.30 -10.35 -5.30
CA ALA A 63 -6.22 -11.10 -6.14
C ALA A 63 -5.74 -11.18 -7.60
N ALA A 64 -5.23 -10.07 -8.16
CA ALA A 64 -4.71 -10.04 -9.52
C ALA A 64 -3.50 -10.97 -9.72
N TYR A 65 -2.68 -11.17 -8.67
CA TYR A 65 -1.47 -11.99 -8.72
C TYR A 65 -1.66 -13.43 -8.20
N ALA A 66 -2.85 -13.80 -7.72
CA ALA A 66 -3.11 -15.14 -7.14
C ALA A 66 -2.88 -16.29 -8.13
N SER A 67 -2.93 -16.02 -9.43
CA SER A 67 -2.68 -16.99 -10.51
C SER A 67 -1.76 -16.43 -11.58
N ALA A 68 -0.92 -15.44 -11.23
CA ALA A 68 0.05 -14.88 -12.16
C ALA A 68 1.19 -15.88 -12.45
N PRO A 69 1.84 -15.81 -13.62
CA PRO A 69 3.03 -16.59 -13.92
C PRO A 69 4.15 -16.35 -12.90
N ASP A 70 4.98 -17.35 -12.64
CA ASP A 70 6.04 -17.30 -11.60
C ASP A 70 7.05 -16.16 -11.76
N ASN A 71 7.25 -15.66 -12.99
CA ASN A 71 8.17 -14.57 -13.30
C ASN A 71 7.55 -13.17 -13.07
N VAL A 72 6.28 -13.10 -12.70
CA VAL A 72 5.53 -11.86 -12.49
C VAL A 72 5.21 -11.71 -11.00
N CYS A 73 5.79 -10.69 -10.36
CA CYS A 73 5.68 -10.48 -8.93
C CYS A 73 5.21 -9.07 -8.56
N TYR A 74 4.71 -8.90 -7.34
CA TYR A 74 4.36 -7.60 -6.79
C TYR A 74 5.04 -7.34 -5.44
N THR A 75 5.13 -6.08 -5.07
CA THR A 75 5.59 -5.63 -3.75
C THR A 75 4.67 -4.52 -3.26
N VAL A 76 4.21 -4.63 -2.02
CA VAL A 76 3.48 -3.55 -1.33
C VAL A 76 4.43 -2.89 -0.34
N ILE A 77 4.60 -1.57 -0.47
CA ILE A 77 5.38 -0.76 0.47
C ILE A 77 4.41 0.12 1.25
N ARG A 78 4.50 0.10 2.58
CA ARG A 78 3.62 0.84 3.51
C ARG A 78 4.41 1.91 4.26
N PRO A 79 4.73 3.05 3.63
CA PRO A 79 5.51 4.10 4.27
C PRO A 79 4.72 4.80 5.40
N SER A 80 5.47 5.42 6.31
CA SER A 80 4.98 6.31 7.38
C SER A 80 5.88 7.55 7.43
N GLY A 81 5.39 8.66 7.99
CA GLY A 81 6.25 9.80 8.36
C GLY A 81 6.98 10.47 7.18
N LEU A 82 6.37 10.45 5.99
CA LEU A 82 6.90 11.17 4.83
C LEU A 82 6.77 12.67 5.07
N VAL A 83 7.89 13.38 4.91
CA VAL A 83 7.99 14.82 5.11
C VAL A 83 8.61 15.47 3.89
N ASP A 84 8.11 16.66 3.53
CA ASP A 84 8.74 17.51 2.52
C ASP A 84 9.92 18.24 3.16
N GLY A 85 11.08 17.59 3.19
CA GLY A 85 12.28 18.10 3.84
C GLY A 85 13.52 17.29 3.54
N ALA A 86 14.60 17.55 4.30
CA ALA A 86 15.83 16.79 4.16
C ALA A 86 15.58 15.30 4.43
N ARG A 87 16.10 14.44 3.54
CA ARG A 87 16.00 12.97 3.69
C ARG A 87 16.59 12.54 5.03
N LYS A 88 15.85 11.74 5.81
CA LYS A 88 16.32 11.19 7.11
C LYS A 88 17.37 10.06 6.93
N GLY A 89 17.53 9.53 5.71
CA GLY A 89 18.52 8.48 5.38
C GLY A 89 18.09 7.06 5.79
N VAL A 90 18.89 6.06 5.41
CA VAL A 90 18.58 4.64 5.65
C VAL A 90 18.56 4.25 7.14
N GLY A 91 19.29 4.98 8.00
CA GLY A 91 19.29 4.74 9.44
C GLY A 91 17.97 5.11 10.14
N ALA A 92 17.12 5.91 9.48
CA ALA A 92 15.78 6.24 9.97
C ALA A 92 14.72 5.22 9.50
N LEU A 93 15.11 4.24 8.68
CA LEU A 93 14.23 3.25 8.12
C LEU A 93 13.98 2.16 9.16
N THR A 94 12.72 1.97 9.52
CA THR A 94 12.32 0.91 10.46
C THR A 94 11.74 -0.24 9.66
N VAL A 95 12.38 -1.41 9.77
CA VAL A 95 11.85 -2.66 9.20
C VAL A 95 11.18 -3.45 10.31
N ARG A 96 9.90 -3.78 10.14
CA ARG A 96 9.12 -4.57 11.11
C ARG A 96 8.33 -5.66 10.41
N GLN A 97 8.05 -6.70 11.18
CA GLN A 97 7.03 -7.69 10.85
C GLN A 97 5.67 -7.11 11.28
N ALA A 98 4.65 -7.21 10.40
CA ALA A 98 3.42 -6.40 10.41
C ALA A 98 3.65 -4.94 9.94
N ASP A 99 2.59 -4.13 9.91
CA ASP A 99 2.71 -2.69 9.73
C ASP A 99 2.57 -1.96 11.06
N GLY A 100 3.19 -0.80 11.15
CA GLY A 100 3.13 0.07 12.32
C GLY A 100 3.77 1.40 11.96
N ALA A 101 3.26 2.49 12.52
CA ALA A 101 3.82 3.80 12.26
C ALA A 101 5.25 3.87 12.83
N ALA A 102 6.22 4.05 11.95
CA ALA A 102 7.61 4.28 12.34
C ALA A 102 7.90 5.79 12.36
N GLY A 103 8.62 6.23 13.40
CA GLY A 103 9.34 7.51 13.49
C GLY A 103 8.51 8.76 13.17
N TRP A 104 8.06 9.46 14.22
CA TRP A 104 7.74 10.88 14.10
C TRP A 104 9.05 11.67 13.93
#